data_AF-A0A656XZ45-F1
#
_entry.id   AF-A0A656XZ45-F1
#
_cell.length_a   1.000
_cell.length_b   1.000
_cell.length_c   1.000
_cell.angle_alpha   90.00
_cell.angle_beta   90.00
_cell.angle_gamma   90.00
#
_symmetry.space_group_name_H-M   'P 1'
#
loop_
_entity.id
_entity.type
_entity.pdbx_description
1 polymer ?
#
loop_
_entity_poly.entity_id
_entity_poly.type
_entity_poly.pdbx_seq_one_letter_code
_entity_poly.pdbx_strand_id
1 'polypeptide(L)'
;MRWDGQKLGSDETSALPGLALAGLQRSVRTPEFAGVTFHEVTCRSALNKVPAASSMPFRWTVNPTRGCLHACRYCFARPTHEYLDLDADRDFETQIVVKTNVVDVLRAELARPSWAREHVALGTNTDPYQRVEGRYRFMPGIIEALAASGTPLSILTKGTLLRRDLGLLAEASRTVPIGIGVSLAIGDEALQQAMEPGTPTPRARLDLIRAVREAGLPCGVMVAPVLPWLTDDRGRLDALLRDLADAGATGVTVLPLHLRGPVKPLFLTWLREHAPALVHRYEELYGRGAYVPREYARWLDERVRPLLVRHGFADGAGHRAGRRETPGEGSYPTGSLAAAELPALEPSVAAAQPVLF
;
A
#
# COMPACT_ATOMS: atom_id res chain seq x y z
N MET A 1 0.33 28.53 -4.43
CA MET A 1 1.78 28.72 -4.27
C MET A 1 2.31 27.79 -3.19
N ARG A 2 3.01 26.70 -3.52
CA ARG A 2 3.48 25.72 -2.49
C ARG A 2 5.00 25.55 -2.44
N TRP A 3 5.75 25.90 -3.48
CA TRP A 3 7.23 25.81 -3.49
C TRP A 3 7.86 26.92 -4.35
N ASP A 4 7.21 28.08 -4.46
CA ASP A 4 7.57 29.06 -5.50
C ASP A 4 8.95 29.72 -5.35
N GLY A 5 9.58 29.59 -4.18
CA GLY A 5 10.96 30.04 -3.92
C GLY A 5 12.05 28.97 -4.03
N GLN A 6 11.73 27.72 -4.38
CA GLN A 6 12.69 26.58 -4.37
C GLN A 6 12.75 25.86 -5.71
N LYS A 7 12.72 26.62 -6.80
CA LYS A 7 12.68 26.07 -8.16
C LYS A 7 14.07 25.67 -8.60
N LEU A 8 14.22 24.45 -9.11
CA LEU A 8 15.28 24.17 -10.09
C LEU A 8 14.73 24.67 -11.43
N GLY A 9 15.44 25.57 -12.11
CA GLY A 9 15.01 26.09 -13.41
C GLY A 9 14.77 24.94 -14.41
N SER A 10 13.83 25.12 -15.35
CA SER A 10 13.63 24.18 -16.46
C SER A 10 14.91 23.95 -17.26
N ASP A 11 15.80 24.94 -17.28
CA ASP A 11 16.96 24.98 -18.16
C ASP A 11 18.21 24.31 -17.57
N GLU A 12 18.23 24.02 -16.25
CA GLU A 12 19.37 23.31 -15.62
C GLU A 12 19.17 21.80 -15.53
N THR A 13 17.98 21.30 -15.90
CA THR A 13 17.78 19.86 -16.05
C THR A 13 17.58 19.58 -17.52
N SER A 14 18.55 18.91 -18.17
CA SER A 14 18.23 18.06 -19.31
C SER A 14 17.27 16.99 -18.79
N ALA A 15 15.98 17.33 -18.66
CA ALA A 15 14.99 16.44 -18.11
C ALA A 15 15.07 15.14 -18.91
N LEU A 16 15.30 14.03 -18.22
CA LEU A 16 15.43 12.73 -18.87
C LEU A 16 14.26 12.55 -19.83
N PRO A 17 14.46 11.99 -21.04
CA PRO A 17 13.43 11.89 -22.07
C PRO A 17 12.10 11.34 -21.52
N GLY A 18 12.16 10.32 -20.65
CA GLY A 18 10.99 9.77 -19.96
C GLY A 18 10.21 10.77 -19.08
N LEU A 19 10.87 11.72 -18.41
CA LEU A 19 10.22 12.75 -17.59
C LEU A 19 9.54 13.84 -18.44
N ALA A 20 10.17 14.24 -19.55
CA ALA A 20 9.57 15.19 -20.48
C ALA A 20 8.27 14.62 -21.08
N LEU A 21 8.26 13.33 -21.46
CA LEU A 21 7.09 12.61 -21.94
C LEU A 21 5.97 12.48 -20.88
N ALA A 22 6.32 12.57 -19.60
CA ALA A 22 5.39 12.49 -18.48
C ALA A 22 4.65 13.81 -18.18
N GLY A 23 4.88 14.89 -18.95
CA GLY A 23 4.20 16.17 -18.74
C GLY A 23 4.83 17.02 -17.63
N LEU A 24 6.16 16.94 -17.49
CA LEU A 24 6.95 17.71 -16.52
C LEU A 24 6.64 19.20 -16.57
N GLN A 25 6.31 19.75 -15.40
CA GLN A 25 6.11 21.19 -15.19
C GLN A 25 7.36 21.81 -14.57
N ARG A 26 7.88 21.18 -13.49
CA ARG A 26 9.10 21.62 -12.80
C ARG A 26 9.68 20.52 -11.92
N SER A 27 10.94 20.67 -11.57
CA SER A 27 11.63 19.88 -10.56
C SER A 27 11.91 20.73 -9.32
N VAL A 28 11.76 20.16 -8.14
CA VAL A 28 11.81 20.90 -6.88
C VAL A 28 12.59 20.12 -5.82
N ARG A 29 13.44 20.81 -5.06
CA ARG A 29 14.16 20.25 -3.90
C ARG A 29 13.85 21.12 -2.69
N THR A 30 13.67 20.50 -1.53
CA THR A 30 13.37 21.24 -0.29
C THR A 30 14.21 20.71 0.87
N PRO A 31 14.59 21.58 1.83
CA PRO A 31 15.41 21.17 2.96
C PRO A 31 14.81 20.03 3.80
N GLU A 32 13.49 19.94 3.95
CA GLU A 32 12.80 18.91 4.74
C GLU A 32 12.93 17.50 4.11
N PHE A 33 13.32 17.43 2.84
CA PHE A 33 13.53 16.20 2.09
C PHE A 33 14.93 16.21 1.45
N ALA A 34 15.96 16.39 2.29
CA ALA A 34 17.34 16.40 1.85
C ALA A 34 17.67 15.17 0.98
N GLY A 35 18.27 15.42 -0.19
CA GLY A 35 18.63 14.39 -1.16
C GLY A 35 17.50 13.89 -2.06
N VAL A 36 16.29 14.44 -1.93
CA VAL A 36 15.14 14.07 -2.77
C VAL A 36 14.79 15.21 -3.73
N THR A 37 14.52 14.86 -4.98
CA THR A 37 13.95 15.76 -6.00
C THR A 37 12.51 15.34 -6.30
N PHE A 38 11.59 16.31 -6.30
CA PHE A 38 10.21 16.11 -6.68
C PHE A 38 9.99 16.64 -8.10
N HIS A 39 9.56 15.78 -9.01
CA HIS A 39 9.21 16.14 -10.37
C HIS A 39 7.69 16.36 -10.45
N GLU A 40 7.26 17.61 -10.42
CA GLU A 40 5.86 17.96 -10.57
C GLU A 40 5.45 17.84 -12.04
N VAL A 41 4.49 16.96 -12.30
CA VAL A 41 3.98 16.66 -13.63
C VAL A 41 2.45 16.85 -13.66
N THR A 42 1.91 17.07 -14.86
CA THR A 42 0.47 16.93 -15.08
C THR A 42 0.16 15.55 -15.63
N CYS A 43 -0.95 14.95 -15.18
CA CYS A 43 -1.45 13.69 -15.74
C CYS A 43 -2.67 13.93 -16.62
N ARG A 44 -2.84 13.09 -17.64
CA ARG A 44 -4.05 13.04 -18.48
C ARG A 44 -5.13 12.11 -17.91
N SER A 45 -4.74 11.20 -17.02
CA SER A 45 -5.62 10.24 -16.37
C SER A 45 -5.13 9.97 -14.94
N ALA A 46 -6.07 9.88 -14.00
CA ALA A 46 -5.80 9.53 -12.61
C ALA A 46 -6.12 8.05 -12.35
N LEU A 47 -7.20 7.53 -12.95
CA LEU A 47 -7.64 6.14 -12.89
C LEU A 47 -6.78 5.24 -13.78
N ASN A 48 -6.05 4.31 -13.17
CA ASN A 48 -5.22 3.34 -13.88
C ASN A 48 -5.94 1.99 -13.90
N LYS A 49 -6.20 1.47 -15.10
CA LYS A 49 -6.84 0.16 -15.27
C LYS A 49 -5.84 -0.96 -15.01
N VAL A 50 -6.20 -1.88 -14.12
CA VAL A 50 -5.44 -3.10 -13.88
C VAL A 50 -5.66 -4.05 -15.07
N PRO A 51 -4.59 -4.63 -15.66
CA PRO A 51 -4.73 -5.56 -16.78
C PRO A 51 -5.65 -6.74 -16.45
N ALA A 52 -6.47 -7.18 -17.42
CA ALA A 52 -7.44 -8.26 -17.23
C ALA A 52 -6.78 -9.61 -16.84
N ALA A 53 -5.51 -9.81 -17.21
CA ALA A 53 -4.72 -10.97 -16.83
C ALA A 53 -4.28 -10.96 -15.35
N SER A 54 -4.38 -9.82 -14.66
CA SER A 54 -4.06 -9.73 -13.24
C SER A 54 -5.14 -10.41 -12.40
N SER A 55 -4.71 -11.12 -11.37
CA SER A 55 -5.57 -11.75 -10.38
C SER A 55 -6.06 -10.80 -9.29
N MET A 56 -5.63 -9.52 -9.31
CA MET A 56 -6.02 -8.54 -8.31
C MET A 56 -7.55 -8.48 -8.17
N PRO A 57 -8.09 -8.32 -6.95
CA PRO A 57 -9.53 -8.31 -6.71
C PRO A 57 -10.21 -7.01 -7.14
N PHE A 58 -9.44 -6.00 -7.56
CA PHE A 58 -9.90 -4.72 -8.09
C PHE A 58 -9.47 -4.51 -9.54
N ARG A 59 -10.10 -3.56 -10.22
CA ARG A 59 -9.82 -3.23 -11.64
C ARG A 59 -9.26 -1.84 -11.86
N TRP A 60 -9.31 -0.99 -10.84
CA TRP A 60 -8.88 0.40 -10.93
C TRP A 60 -7.99 0.78 -9.76
N THR A 61 -7.01 1.65 -10.04
CA THR A 61 -6.11 2.19 -9.01
C THR A 61 -5.84 3.66 -9.23
N VAL A 62 -5.52 4.38 -8.16
CA VAL A 62 -5.04 5.76 -8.23
C VAL A 62 -3.67 5.83 -7.55
N ASN A 63 -2.68 6.33 -8.27
CA ASN A 63 -1.34 6.57 -7.76
C ASN A 63 -1.01 8.06 -7.96
N PRO A 64 -1.09 8.90 -6.90
CA PRO A 64 -0.82 10.34 -7.00
C PRO A 64 0.67 10.62 -7.23
N THR A 65 1.53 9.67 -6.86
CA THR A 65 2.97 9.75 -7.03
C THR A 65 3.51 8.48 -7.71
N ARG A 66 4.67 8.60 -8.35
CA ARG A 66 5.54 7.48 -8.73
C ARG A 66 6.87 7.63 -7.99
N GLY A 67 7.39 6.52 -7.47
CA GLY A 67 8.48 6.50 -6.50
C GLY A 67 7.95 6.48 -5.07
N CYS A 68 8.78 6.00 -4.14
CA CYS A 68 8.35 5.90 -2.76
C CYS A 68 9.48 6.17 -1.77
N LEU A 69 9.28 7.17 -0.93
CA LEU A 69 10.18 7.58 0.15
C LEU A 69 10.32 6.54 1.27
N HIS A 70 9.53 5.45 1.23
CA HIS A 70 9.66 4.33 2.16
C HIS A 70 10.92 3.50 1.94
N ALA A 71 11.49 3.52 0.72
CA ALA A 71 12.79 2.89 0.41
C ALA A 71 12.87 1.38 0.74
N CYS A 72 11.76 0.64 0.72
CA CYS A 72 11.77 -0.79 1.03
C CYS A 72 12.67 -1.56 0.04
N ARG A 73 13.65 -2.34 0.53
CA ARG A 73 14.62 -3.05 -0.34
C ARG A 73 14.00 -4.16 -1.19
N TYR A 74 12.83 -4.66 -0.79
CA TYR A 74 12.09 -5.71 -1.49
C TYR A 74 10.95 -5.15 -2.39
N CYS A 75 10.83 -3.84 -2.55
CA CYS A 75 9.67 -3.22 -3.18
C CYS A 75 9.53 -3.59 -4.67
N PHE A 76 8.44 -4.28 -5.02
CA PHE A 76 8.16 -4.68 -6.41
C PHE A 76 7.87 -3.51 -7.36
N ALA A 77 7.62 -2.30 -6.83
CA ALA A 77 7.31 -1.11 -7.61
C ALA A 77 8.56 -0.36 -8.10
N ARG A 78 9.74 -0.70 -7.58
CA ARG A 78 11.05 -0.17 -8.01
C ARG A 78 11.26 -0.14 -9.54
N PRO A 79 10.91 -1.20 -10.31
CA PRO A 79 11.06 -1.19 -11.76
C PRO A 79 10.21 -0.14 -12.49
N THR A 80 9.22 0.48 -11.83
CA THR A 80 8.39 1.49 -12.50
C THR A 80 9.14 2.79 -12.84
N HIS A 81 10.32 3.00 -12.26
CA HIS A 81 11.22 4.10 -12.59
C HIS A 81 12.00 3.87 -13.89
N GLU A 82 12.24 2.62 -14.28
CA GLU A 82 12.95 2.30 -15.54
C GLU A 82 12.16 2.78 -16.77
N TYR A 83 10.84 2.92 -16.68
CA TYR A 83 10.00 3.55 -17.72
C TYR A 83 10.24 5.05 -17.91
N LEU A 84 11.00 5.69 -17.02
CA LEU A 84 11.33 7.11 -17.05
C LEU A 84 12.83 7.35 -17.32
N ASP A 85 13.55 6.30 -17.73
CA ASP A 85 15.02 6.30 -17.85
C ASP A 85 15.73 6.59 -16.51
N LEU A 86 15.08 6.23 -15.40
CA LEU A 86 15.60 6.32 -14.03
C LEU A 86 15.95 4.92 -13.50
N ASP A 87 16.88 4.84 -12.55
CA ASP A 87 17.24 3.55 -11.95
C ASP A 87 16.20 3.03 -10.94
N ALA A 88 16.14 1.70 -10.77
CA ALA A 88 15.21 1.03 -9.85
C ALA A 88 15.69 1.03 -8.37
N ASP A 89 16.89 1.52 -8.10
CA ASP A 89 17.51 1.55 -6.78
C ASP A 89 17.36 2.92 -6.12
N ARG A 90 18.35 3.79 -6.29
CA ARG A 90 18.45 5.09 -5.62
C ARG A 90 17.45 6.07 -6.20
N ASP A 91 17.24 6.06 -7.51
CA ASP A 91 16.31 7.01 -8.12
C ASP A 91 14.85 6.74 -7.72
N PHE A 92 14.46 5.48 -7.49
CA PHE A 92 13.11 5.15 -7.02
C PHE A 92 12.73 5.83 -5.70
N GLU A 93 13.70 6.02 -4.81
CA GLU A 93 13.51 6.61 -3.48
C GLU A 93 13.94 8.08 -3.40
N THR A 94 14.62 8.63 -4.42
CA THR A 94 15.10 10.02 -4.44
C THR A 94 14.52 10.90 -5.55
N GLN A 95 13.95 10.33 -6.61
CA GLN A 95 13.32 11.05 -7.72
C GLN A 95 11.81 10.77 -7.70
N ILE A 96 11.04 11.60 -7.00
CA ILE A 96 9.60 11.37 -6.80
C ILE A 96 8.80 12.15 -7.83
N VAL A 97 8.09 11.45 -8.70
CA VAL A 97 7.17 12.08 -9.65
C VAL A 97 5.84 12.34 -8.98
N VAL A 98 5.35 13.57 -9.06
CA VAL A 98 4.15 14.05 -8.37
C VAL A 98 3.14 14.59 -9.38
N LYS A 99 1.96 13.97 -9.45
CA LYS A 99 0.88 14.39 -10.36
C LYS A 99 0.07 15.51 -9.72
N THR A 100 0.39 16.76 -10.01
CA THR A 100 -0.16 17.92 -9.28
C THR A 100 -1.65 18.17 -9.54
N ASN A 101 -2.17 17.76 -10.69
CA ASN A 101 -3.58 17.89 -11.07
C ASN A 101 -4.40 16.59 -10.86
N VAL A 102 -3.86 15.60 -10.12
CA VAL A 102 -4.48 14.27 -10.01
C VAL A 102 -5.91 14.30 -9.46
N VAL A 103 -6.20 15.18 -8.51
CA VAL A 103 -7.54 15.29 -7.90
C VAL A 103 -8.56 15.81 -8.90
N ASP A 104 -8.21 16.85 -9.66
CA ASP A 104 -9.12 17.45 -10.64
C ASP A 104 -9.41 16.51 -11.80
N VAL A 105 -8.37 15.82 -12.28
CA VAL A 105 -8.51 14.78 -13.31
C VAL A 105 -9.37 13.63 -12.80
N LEU A 106 -9.15 13.18 -11.56
CA LEU A 106 -9.96 12.11 -10.97
C LEU A 106 -11.44 12.52 -10.88
N ARG A 107 -11.76 13.72 -10.40
CA ARG A 107 -13.14 14.23 -10.35
C ARG A 107 -13.78 14.24 -11.74
N ALA A 108 -13.07 14.71 -12.75
CA ALA A 108 -13.57 14.72 -14.13
C ALA A 108 -13.81 13.30 -14.67
N GLU A 109 -12.91 12.34 -14.40
CA GLU A 109 -13.07 10.96 -14.84
C GLU A 109 -14.26 10.26 -14.15
N LEU A 110 -14.45 10.49 -12.86
CA LEU A 110 -15.54 9.91 -12.07
C LEU A 110 -16.92 10.50 -12.41
N ALA A 111 -16.97 11.73 -12.92
CA ALA A 111 -18.20 12.39 -13.35
C ALA A 111 -18.73 11.90 -14.71
N ARG A 112 -17.96 11.08 -15.43
CA ARG A 112 -18.37 10.55 -16.74
C ARG A 112 -19.56 9.61 -16.58
N PRO A 113 -20.61 9.70 -17.43
CA PRO A 113 -21.74 8.78 -17.39
C PRO A 113 -21.35 7.30 -17.57
N SER A 114 -20.21 7.04 -18.21
CA SER A 114 -19.67 5.70 -18.42
C SER A 114 -18.99 5.10 -17.18
N TRP A 115 -18.80 5.87 -16.10
CA TRP A 115 -18.13 5.37 -14.90
C TRP A 115 -19.05 4.44 -14.11
N ALA A 116 -18.66 3.16 -14.05
CA ALA A 116 -19.45 2.10 -13.43
C ALA A 116 -19.29 2.01 -11.90
N ARG A 117 -18.57 2.96 -11.28
CA ARG A 117 -18.31 2.99 -9.82
C ARG A 117 -17.65 1.70 -9.31
N GLU A 118 -16.78 1.13 -10.13
CA GLU A 118 -15.98 -0.03 -9.74
C GLU A 118 -14.99 0.35 -8.63
N HIS A 119 -14.64 -0.62 -7.77
CA HIS A 119 -13.71 -0.43 -6.66
C HIS A 119 -12.35 0.10 -7.13
N VAL A 120 -11.91 1.20 -6.50
CA VAL A 120 -10.61 1.85 -6.72
C VAL A 120 -9.66 1.56 -5.56
N ALA A 121 -8.52 0.92 -5.84
CA ALA A 121 -7.49 0.63 -4.85
C ALA A 121 -6.33 1.64 -4.86
N LEU A 122 -5.93 2.10 -3.69
CA LEU A 122 -4.75 2.93 -3.43
C LEU A 122 -3.72 2.13 -2.64
N GLY A 123 -2.43 2.48 -2.79
CA GLY A 123 -1.35 1.73 -2.13
C GLY A 123 -0.87 0.50 -2.90
N THR A 124 -1.13 0.46 -4.20
CA THR A 124 -0.83 -0.70 -5.05
C THR A 124 0.54 -0.63 -5.71
N ASN A 125 1.03 0.56 -6.06
CA ASN A 125 2.38 0.73 -6.62
C ASN A 125 3.21 1.73 -5.79
N THR A 126 2.57 2.79 -5.29
CA THR A 126 3.19 3.74 -4.36
C THR A 126 2.33 3.89 -3.13
N ASP A 127 2.96 4.24 -2.01
CA ASP A 127 2.23 4.45 -0.77
C ASP A 127 1.53 5.82 -0.77
N PRO A 128 0.20 5.88 -0.57
CA PRO A 128 -0.57 7.12 -0.58
C PRO A 128 -0.26 8.02 0.62
N TYR A 129 0.27 7.47 1.71
CA TYR A 129 0.56 8.16 2.97
C TYR A 129 2.04 8.18 3.32
N GLN A 130 2.92 8.01 2.33
CA GLN A 130 4.33 8.34 2.49
C GLN A 130 4.52 9.84 2.76
N ARG A 131 5.69 10.23 3.28
CA ARG A 131 5.97 11.59 3.77
C ARG A 131 5.60 12.74 2.81
N VAL A 132 5.69 12.55 1.48
CA VAL A 132 5.31 13.56 0.46
C VAL A 132 3.86 14.03 0.59
N GLU A 133 2.96 13.15 1.05
CA GLU A 133 1.55 13.45 1.25
C GLU A 133 1.32 14.46 2.39
N GLY A 134 2.28 14.62 3.31
CA GLY A 134 2.24 15.67 4.34
C GLY A 134 2.25 17.08 3.75
N ARG A 135 2.83 17.23 2.55
CA ARG A 135 2.96 18.52 1.87
C ARG A 135 1.93 18.72 0.76
N TYR A 136 1.76 17.72 -0.10
CA TYR A 136 0.86 17.83 -1.25
C TYR A 136 -0.60 17.65 -0.88
N ARG A 137 -0.90 16.84 0.14
CA ARG A 137 -2.25 16.65 0.67
C ARG A 137 -3.26 16.25 -0.41
N PHE A 138 -2.92 15.28 -1.25
CA PHE A 138 -3.83 14.79 -2.30
C PHE A 138 -4.94 13.91 -1.74
N MET A 139 -4.65 13.15 -0.67
CA MET A 139 -5.54 12.11 -0.19
C MET A 139 -6.92 12.63 0.25
N PRO A 140 -7.06 13.77 0.96
CA PRO A 140 -8.38 14.31 1.27
C PRO A 140 -9.24 14.53 0.02
N GLY A 141 -8.68 15.18 -1.01
CA GLY A 141 -9.39 15.43 -2.27
C GLY A 141 -9.69 14.15 -3.06
N ILE A 142 -8.82 13.14 -3.00
CA ILE A 142 -9.05 11.83 -3.62
C ILE A 142 -10.18 11.08 -2.91
N ILE A 143 -10.17 11.03 -1.58
CA ILE A 143 -11.19 10.38 -0.77
C ILE A 143 -12.55 11.03 -1.03
N GLU A 144 -12.62 12.37 -0.98
CA GLU A 144 -13.84 13.13 -1.29
C GLU A 144 -14.36 12.84 -2.70
N ALA A 145 -13.49 12.83 -3.72
CA ALA A 145 -13.89 12.59 -5.10
C ALA A 145 -14.48 11.17 -5.28
N LEU A 146 -13.85 10.16 -4.69
CA LEU A 146 -14.33 8.78 -4.75
C LEU A 146 -15.66 8.62 -3.99
N ALA A 147 -15.74 9.13 -2.77
CA ALA A 147 -16.95 9.04 -1.96
C ALA A 147 -18.14 9.79 -2.58
N ALA A 148 -17.93 11.03 -3.05
CA ALA A 148 -18.98 11.84 -3.67
C ALA A 148 -19.52 11.24 -4.99
N SER A 149 -18.70 10.47 -5.71
CA SER A 149 -19.13 9.75 -6.91
C SER A 149 -19.82 8.40 -6.62
N GLY A 150 -19.90 7.99 -5.35
CA GLY A 150 -20.42 6.68 -4.97
C GLY A 150 -19.46 5.53 -5.28
N THR A 151 -18.17 5.82 -5.44
CA THR A 151 -17.14 4.84 -5.82
C THR A 151 -16.52 4.20 -4.58
N PRO A 152 -16.62 2.86 -4.41
CA PRO A 152 -15.94 2.15 -3.32
C PRO A 152 -14.42 2.29 -3.43
N LEU A 153 -13.73 2.34 -2.29
CA LEU A 153 -12.28 2.49 -2.25
C LEU A 153 -11.60 1.59 -1.22
N SER A 154 -10.33 1.27 -1.48
CA SER A 154 -9.46 0.69 -0.45
C SER A 154 -8.11 1.36 -0.41
N ILE A 155 -7.55 1.47 0.79
CA ILE A 155 -6.23 2.07 1.02
C ILE A 155 -5.33 1.02 1.67
N LEU A 156 -4.21 0.68 1.02
CA LEU A 156 -3.12 -0.07 1.64
C LEU A 156 -1.95 0.87 1.95
N THR A 157 -1.43 0.87 3.18
CA THR A 157 -0.31 1.76 3.53
C THR A 157 0.62 1.19 4.59
N LYS A 158 1.87 1.68 4.60
CA LYS A 158 2.84 1.58 5.70
C LYS A 158 2.95 2.90 6.48
N GLY A 159 2.42 3.99 5.95
CA GLY A 159 2.54 5.35 6.49
C GLY A 159 1.49 5.67 7.56
N THR A 160 1.94 6.28 8.67
CA THR A 160 1.07 6.69 9.79
C THR A 160 0.31 7.98 9.53
N LEU A 161 0.61 8.69 8.43
CA LEU A 161 -0.08 9.91 8.04
C LEU A 161 -1.58 9.68 7.74
N LEU A 162 -1.98 8.42 7.47
CA LEU A 162 -3.38 8.01 7.39
C LEU A 162 -4.20 8.47 8.60
N ARG A 163 -3.59 8.55 9.81
CA ARG A 163 -4.25 9.01 11.04
C ARG A 163 -4.92 10.38 10.89
N ARG A 164 -4.34 11.27 10.06
CA ARG A 164 -4.87 12.61 9.76
C ARG A 164 -6.26 12.55 9.11
N ASP A 165 -6.50 11.55 8.27
CA ASP A 165 -7.67 11.47 7.40
C ASP A 165 -8.71 10.44 7.90
N LEU A 166 -8.51 9.83 9.09
CA LEU A 166 -9.44 8.84 9.63
C LEU A 166 -10.86 9.39 9.84
N GLY A 167 -11.00 10.63 10.29
CA GLY A 167 -12.32 11.27 10.42
C GLY A 167 -13.04 11.41 9.07
N LEU A 168 -12.30 11.76 8.02
CA LEU A 168 -12.82 11.85 6.65
C LEU A 168 -13.21 10.47 6.10
N LEU A 169 -12.41 9.44 6.38
CA LEU A 169 -12.71 8.07 5.97
C LEU A 169 -13.90 7.50 6.74
N ALA A 170 -14.04 7.79 8.03
CA ALA A 170 -15.20 7.40 8.83
C ALA A 170 -16.48 8.03 8.26
N GLU A 171 -16.44 9.32 7.91
CA GLU A 171 -17.54 10.00 7.22
C GLU A 171 -17.88 9.33 5.88
N ALA A 172 -16.89 9.16 5.01
CA ALA A 172 -17.05 8.57 3.69
C ALA A 172 -17.56 7.11 3.74
N SER A 173 -17.21 6.36 4.79
CA SER A 173 -17.67 4.97 4.96
C SER A 173 -19.18 4.84 5.14
N ARG A 174 -19.88 5.94 5.44
CA ARG A 174 -21.34 5.98 5.53
C ARG A 174 -22.03 6.01 4.16
N THR A 175 -21.30 6.37 3.11
CA THR A 175 -21.86 6.52 1.74
C THR A 175 -21.30 5.50 0.77
N VAL A 176 -20.04 5.09 0.94
CA VAL A 176 -19.38 4.10 0.09
C VAL A 176 -18.66 3.04 0.92
N PRO A 177 -18.55 1.79 0.45
CA PRO A 177 -17.72 0.80 1.11
C PRO A 177 -16.24 1.21 1.08
N ILE A 178 -15.58 1.11 2.24
CA ILE A 178 -14.17 1.44 2.43
C ILE A 178 -13.42 0.26 3.05
N GLY A 179 -12.30 -0.12 2.42
CA GLY A 179 -11.32 -1.03 3.01
C GLY A 179 -10.05 -0.31 3.46
N ILE A 180 -9.51 -0.68 4.62
CA ILE A 180 -8.21 -0.16 5.09
C ILE A 180 -7.28 -1.34 5.37
N GLY A 181 -6.13 -1.28 4.72
CA GLY A 181 -5.02 -2.22 4.84
C GLY A 181 -3.80 -1.53 5.45
N VAL A 182 -3.21 -2.14 6.47
CA VAL A 182 -1.88 -1.75 6.97
C VAL A 182 -0.87 -2.85 6.63
N SER A 183 0.27 -2.47 6.06
CA SER A 183 1.38 -3.40 5.85
C SER A 183 2.32 -3.38 7.06
N LEU A 184 2.37 -4.48 7.79
CA LEU A 184 3.27 -4.67 8.92
C LEU A 184 3.74 -6.12 8.95
N ALA A 185 4.94 -6.36 8.41
CA ALA A 185 5.48 -7.71 8.24
C ALA A 185 6.66 -8.04 9.17
N ILE A 186 7.34 -7.01 9.68
CA ILE A 186 8.55 -7.14 10.49
C ILE A 186 8.28 -6.48 11.84
N GLY A 187 8.17 -7.28 12.91
CA GLY A 187 8.01 -6.77 14.28
C GLY A 187 9.32 -6.32 14.94
N ASP A 188 10.44 -6.89 14.50
CA ASP A 188 11.79 -6.52 14.95
C ASP A 188 12.18 -5.14 14.39
N GLU A 189 12.36 -4.16 15.26
CA GLU A 189 12.58 -2.77 14.86
C GLU A 189 13.92 -2.58 14.12
N ALA A 190 14.98 -3.28 14.51
CA ALA A 190 16.28 -3.17 13.86
C ALA A 190 16.25 -3.71 12.43
N LEU A 191 15.68 -4.90 12.23
CA LEU A 191 15.48 -5.49 10.91
C LEU A 191 14.52 -4.65 10.07
N GLN A 192 13.45 -4.13 10.69
CA GLN A 192 12.51 -3.25 10.00
C GLN A 192 13.20 -1.98 9.48
N GLN A 193 14.02 -1.32 10.29
CA GLN A 193 14.77 -0.13 9.87
C GLN A 193 15.81 -0.44 8.80
N ALA A 194 16.48 -1.59 8.87
CA ALA A 194 17.39 -2.02 7.82
C ALA A 194 16.66 -2.30 6.49
N MET A 195 15.41 -2.79 6.55
CA MET A 195 14.65 -3.20 5.37
C MET A 195 13.72 -2.14 4.77
N GLU A 196 13.15 -1.30 5.60
CA GLU A 196 12.14 -0.31 5.28
C GLU A 196 12.47 1.05 5.94
N PRO A 197 13.68 1.61 5.70
CA PRO A 197 14.22 2.73 6.48
C PRO A 197 13.37 4.01 6.41
N GLY A 198 12.58 4.17 5.35
CA GLY A 198 11.69 5.31 5.20
C GLY A 198 10.31 5.14 5.83
N THR A 199 10.01 3.98 6.41
CA THR A 199 8.70 3.67 7.00
C THR A 199 8.67 3.87 8.52
N PRO A 200 7.50 4.18 9.10
CA PRO A 200 7.31 4.19 10.55
C PRO A 200 7.66 2.84 11.21
N THR A 201 8.06 2.92 12.47
CA THR A 201 8.41 1.74 13.29
C THR A 201 7.23 0.76 13.41
N PRO A 202 7.49 -0.51 13.74
CA PRO A 202 6.43 -1.50 13.97
C PRO A 202 5.41 -1.02 15.00
N ARG A 203 5.90 -0.43 16.11
CA ARG A 203 5.04 0.14 17.16
C ARG A 203 4.13 1.24 16.63
N ALA A 204 4.66 2.17 15.84
CA ALA A 204 3.85 3.26 15.27
C ALA A 204 2.78 2.73 14.30
N ARG A 205 3.06 1.62 13.59
CA ARG A 205 2.07 0.94 12.74
C ARG A 205 1.01 0.19 13.54
N LEU A 206 1.36 -0.43 14.68
CA LEU A 206 0.39 -0.99 15.62
C LEU A 206 -0.53 0.11 16.18
N ASP A 207 0.01 1.27 16.53
CA ASP A 207 -0.79 2.41 17.01
C ASP A 207 -1.69 2.99 15.91
N LEU A 208 -1.29 2.92 14.64
CA LEU A 208 -2.16 3.23 13.51
C LEU A 208 -3.32 2.24 13.41
N ILE A 209 -3.07 0.94 13.55
CA ILE A 209 -4.13 -0.08 13.51
C ILE A 209 -5.16 0.21 14.61
N ARG A 210 -4.72 0.47 15.85
CA ARG A 210 -5.61 0.86 16.95
C ARG A 210 -6.44 2.09 16.59
N ALA A 211 -5.81 3.13 16.05
CA ALA A 211 -6.48 4.37 15.65
C ALA A 211 -7.56 4.13 14.59
N VAL A 212 -7.29 3.28 13.59
CA VAL A 212 -8.26 2.91 12.56
C VAL A 212 -9.49 2.23 13.19
N ARG A 213 -9.26 1.33 14.16
CA ARG A 213 -10.33 0.62 14.87
C ARG A 213 -11.13 1.53 15.80
N GLU A 214 -10.46 2.43 16.51
CA GLU A 214 -11.09 3.48 17.33
C GLU A 214 -12.00 4.41 16.49
N ALA A 215 -11.64 4.65 15.23
CA ALA A 215 -12.46 5.40 14.28
C ALA A 215 -13.65 4.59 13.71
N GLY A 216 -13.86 3.34 14.16
CA GLY A 216 -14.95 2.46 13.71
C GLY A 216 -14.71 1.80 12.34
N LEU A 217 -13.52 1.95 11.77
CA LEU A 217 -13.19 1.45 10.42
C LEU A 217 -12.53 0.06 10.49
N PRO A 218 -12.80 -0.84 9.53
CA PRO A 218 -12.11 -2.13 9.46
C PRO A 218 -10.62 -1.91 9.17
N CYS A 219 -9.76 -2.82 9.64
CA CYS A 219 -8.32 -2.72 9.42
C CYS A 219 -7.70 -4.10 9.18
N GLY A 220 -7.65 -4.51 7.92
CA GLY A 220 -6.92 -5.70 7.53
C GLY A 220 -5.41 -5.44 7.56
N VAL A 221 -4.61 -6.45 7.91
CA VAL A 221 -3.15 -6.34 7.96
C VAL A 221 -2.50 -7.29 6.99
N MET A 222 -1.57 -6.76 6.21
CA MET A 222 -0.74 -7.51 5.30
C MET A 222 0.63 -7.76 5.96
N VAL A 223 0.85 -8.99 6.39
CA VAL A 223 2.18 -9.50 6.79
C VAL A 223 2.87 -9.95 5.50
N ALA A 224 3.25 -8.96 4.68
CA ALA A 224 3.96 -9.15 3.44
C ALA A 224 5.10 -8.12 3.29
N PRO A 225 6.34 -8.58 3.08
CA PRO A 225 6.75 -9.97 2.91
C PRO A 225 7.15 -10.66 4.22
N VAL A 226 6.87 -11.97 4.33
CA VAL A 226 7.65 -12.87 5.18
C VAL A 226 8.97 -13.16 4.48
N LEU A 227 10.07 -12.74 5.11
CA LEU A 227 11.45 -12.93 4.69
C LEU A 227 11.98 -14.31 5.16
N PRO A 228 12.34 -15.22 4.23
CA PRO A 228 12.89 -16.53 4.55
C PRO A 228 14.11 -16.47 5.48
N TRP A 229 14.14 -17.31 6.51
CA TRP A 229 15.15 -17.36 7.58
C TRP A 229 15.37 -16.09 8.42
N LEU A 230 14.66 -14.99 8.13
CA LEU A 230 14.76 -13.72 8.86
C LEU A 230 13.52 -13.43 9.71
N THR A 231 12.34 -13.85 9.23
CA THR A 231 11.04 -13.56 9.86
C THR A 231 10.05 -14.71 9.80
N ASP A 232 10.43 -15.83 9.19
CA ASP A 232 9.58 -17.01 8.95
C ASP A 232 9.65 -18.04 10.09
N ASP A 233 10.37 -17.75 11.18
CA ASP A 233 10.36 -18.59 12.36
C ASP A 233 9.04 -18.46 13.11
N ARG A 234 8.63 -19.58 13.73
CA ARG A 234 7.32 -19.68 14.38
C ARG A 234 7.16 -18.69 15.55
N GLY A 235 8.23 -18.40 16.29
CA GLY A 235 8.17 -17.53 17.46
C GLY A 235 7.92 -16.07 17.06
N ARG A 236 8.64 -15.57 16.07
CA ARG A 236 8.44 -14.22 15.51
C ARG A 236 7.07 -14.06 14.88
N LEU A 237 6.62 -15.05 14.10
CA LEU A 237 5.28 -15.03 13.50
C LEU A 237 4.18 -15.03 14.57
N ASP A 238 4.29 -15.86 15.60
CA ASP A 238 3.32 -15.94 16.70
C ASP A 238 3.26 -14.61 17.48
N ALA A 239 4.43 -14.04 17.80
CA ALA A 239 4.52 -12.75 18.49
C ALA A 239 3.90 -11.62 17.66
N LEU A 240 4.23 -11.52 16.36
CA LEU A 240 3.67 -10.50 15.48
C LEU A 240 2.14 -10.64 15.37
N LEU A 241 1.64 -11.86 15.14
CA LEU A 241 0.20 -12.09 15.00
C LEU A 241 -0.57 -11.77 16.28
N ARG A 242 0.00 -12.08 17.45
CA ARG A 242 -0.57 -11.66 18.74
C ARG A 242 -0.64 -10.13 18.84
N ASP A 243 0.45 -9.44 18.53
CA ASP A 243 0.50 -7.97 18.62
C ASP A 243 -0.50 -7.30 17.66
N LEU A 244 -0.72 -7.90 16.48
CA LEU A 244 -1.76 -7.47 15.53
C LEU A 244 -3.18 -7.69 16.06
N ALA A 245 -3.43 -8.82 16.72
CA ALA A 245 -4.72 -9.11 17.35
C ALA A 245 -4.99 -8.13 18.51
N ASP A 246 -3.99 -7.88 19.35
CA ASP A 246 -4.05 -6.91 20.45
C ASP A 246 -4.27 -5.47 19.95
N ALA A 247 -3.81 -5.14 18.74
CA ALA A 247 -4.08 -3.86 18.10
C ALA A 247 -5.48 -3.76 17.48
N GLY A 248 -6.22 -4.87 17.39
CA GLY A 248 -7.59 -4.93 16.87
C GLY A 248 -7.68 -5.14 15.36
N ALA A 249 -6.64 -5.69 14.71
CA ALA A 249 -6.70 -6.03 13.29
C ALA A 249 -7.93 -6.89 12.97
N THR A 250 -8.63 -6.61 11.87
CA THR A 250 -9.86 -7.33 11.48
C THR A 250 -9.58 -8.58 10.67
N GLY A 251 -8.37 -8.73 10.16
CA GLY A 251 -7.93 -9.89 9.41
C GLY A 251 -6.46 -9.78 9.08
N VAL A 252 -5.80 -10.92 8.86
CA VAL A 252 -4.38 -10.97 8.51
C VAL A 252 -4.16 -11.86 7.30
N THR A 253 -3.36 -11.37 6.36
CA THR A 253 -2.84 -12.16 5.25
C THR A 253 -1.33 -12.20 5.36
N VAL A 254 -0.77 -13.40 5.22
CA VAL A 254 0.66 -13.65 5.25
C VAL A 254 1.12 -14.05 3.85
N LEU A 255 2.10 -13.33 3.29
CA LEU A 255 2.66 -13.64 1.97
C LEU A 255 4.19 -13.77 2.06
N PRO A 256 4.77 -14.79 1.42
CA PRO A 256 6.22 -14.88 1.32
C PRO A 256 6.78 -13.74 0.46
N LEU A 257 8.05 -13.43 0.67
CA LEU A 257 8.80 -12.54 -0.18
C LEU A 257 8.75 -12.97 -1.66
N HIS A 258 8.66 -11.96 -2.53
CA HIS A 258 8.70 -12.11 -3.97
C HIS A 258 9.67 -11.07 -4.54
N LEU A 259 10.61 -11.53 -5.37
CA LEU A 259 11.73 -10.73 -5.87
C LEU A 259 11.71 -10.68 -7.41
N ARG A 260 10.98 -9.73 -7.97
CA ARG A 260 10.80 -9.59 -9.43
C ARG A 260 11.83 -8.67 -10.06
N GLY A 261 12.34 -9.09 -11.21
CA GLY A 261 13.16 -8.26 -12.10
C GLY A 261 14.35 -7.63 -11.35
N PRO A 262 14.56 -6.30 -11.47
CA PRO A 262 15.70 -5.62 -10.87
C PRO A 262 15.68 -5.62 -9.33
N VAL A 263 14.57 -5.97 -8.69
CA VAL A 263 14.48 -6.04 -7.22
C VAL A 263 15.31 -7.19 -6.64
N LYS A 264 15.43 -8.31 -7.36
CA LYS A 264 16.20 -9.47 -6.89
C LYS A 264 17.68 -9.15 -6.63
N PRO A 265 18.45 -8.62 -7.62
CA PRO A 265 19.85 -8.28 -7.37
C PRO A 265 20.03 -7.20 -6.30
N LEU A 266 19.12 -6.21 -6.22
CA LEU A 266 19.15 -5.19 -5.16
C LEU A 266 18.98 -5.80 -3.77
N PHE A 267 18.00 -6.70 -3.61
CA PHE A 267 17.79 -7.41 -2.36
C PHE A 267 18.99 -8.28 -1.99
N LEU A 268 19.59 -8.99 -2.95
CA LEU A 268 20.78 -9.81 -2.70
C LEU A 268 22.01 -8.98 -2.32
N THR A 269 22.13 -7.75 -2.84
CA THR A 269 23.19 -6.82 -2.40
C THR A 269 22.98 -6.40 -0.95
N TRP A 270 21.77 -6.01 -0.58
CA TRP A 270 21.46 -5.73 0.82
C TRP A 270 21.73 -6.95 1.72
N LEU A 271 21.37 -8.16 1.26
CA LEU A 271 21.55 -9.40 2.01
C LEU A 271 23.03 -9.73 2.22
N ARG A 272 23.90 -9.47 1.23
CA ARG A 272 25.36 -9.63 1.37
C ARG A 272 25.94 -8.77 2.49
N GLU A 273 25.40 -7.57 2.68
CA GLU A 273 25.85 -6.64 3.70
C GLU A 273 25.32 -6.99 5.10
N HIS A 274 24.07 -7.43 5.20
CA HIS A 274 23.37 -7.55 6.48
C HIS A 274 23.22 -8.99 7.00
N ALA A 275 23.19 -9.98 6.10
CA ALA A 275 23.08 -11.40 6.44
C ALA A 275 23.84 -12.27 5.41
N PRO A 276 25.18 -12.13 5.30
CA PRO A 276 25.98 -12.79 4.27
C PRO A 276 25.83 -14.32 4.27
N ALA A 277 25.61 -14.93 5.44
CA ALA A 277 25.40 -16.38 5.58
C ALA A 277 24.13 -16.90 4.87
N LEU A 278 23.17 -16.03 4.56
CA LEU A 278 21.91 -16.41 3.90
C LEU A 278 21.94 -16.25 2.38
N VAL A 279 22.97 -15.60 1.82
CA VAL A 279 23.01 -15.24 0.39
C VAL A 279 22.82 -16.45 -0.51
N HIS A 280 23.61 -17.51 -0.29
CA HIS A 280 23.52 -18.72 -1.09
C HIS A 280 22.13 -19.38 -1.02
N ARG A 281 21.52 -19.42 0.16
CA ARG A 281 20.16 -19.97 0.34
C ARG A 281 19.10 -19.18 -0.40
N TYR A 282 19.23 -17.85 -0.44
CA TYR A 282 18.33 -17.00 -1.21
C TYR A 282 18.55 -17.15 -2.72
N GLU A 283 19.80 -17.27 -3.17
CA GLU A 283 20.11 -17.52 -4.58
C GLU A 283 19.50 -18.83 -5.07
N GLU A 284 19.56 -19.89 -4.25
CA GLU A 284 18.89 -21.16 -4.51
C GLU A 284 17.37 -21.02 -4.50
N LEU A 285 16.80 -20.43 -3.44
CA LEU A 285 15.34 -20.31 -3.25
C LEU A 285 14.69 -19.51 -4.39
N TYR A 286 15.33 -18.44 -4.84
CA TYR A 286 14.86 -17.59 -5.94
C TYR A 286 15.55 -17.90 -7.27
N GLY A 287 16.26 -19.02 -7.40
CA GLY A 287 17.05 -19.36 -8.59
C GLY A 287 16.20 -19.55 -9.85
N ARG A 288 14.97 -20.07 -9.68
CA ARG A 288 14.07 -20.42 -10.79
C ARG A 288 13.05 -19.33 -11.15
N GLY A 289 13.01 -18.22 -10.42
CA GLY A 289 12.05 -17.15 -10.68
C GLY A 289 11.87 -16.19 -9.51
N ALA A 290 10.88 -15.31 -9.64
CA ALA A 290 10.62 -14.27 -8.66
C ALA A 290 9.88 -14.77 -7.40
N TYR A 291 9.18 -15.89 -7.50
CA TYR A 291 8.40 -16.48 -6.42
C TYR A 291 9.18 -17.58 -5.72
N VAL A 292 8.91 -17.75 -4.42
CA VAL A 292 9.35 -18.93 -3.67
C VAL A 292 8.77 -20.22 -4.29
N PRO A 293 9.46 -21.37 -4.17
CA PRO A 293 8.92 -22.66 -4.60
C PRO A 293 7.60 -23.00 -3.88
N ARG A 294 6.75 -23.80 -4.54
CA ARG A 294 5.47 -24.26 -3.97
C ARG A 294 5.65 -24.99 -2.63
N GLU A 295 6.78 -25.68 -2.46
CA GLU A 295 7.16 -26.38 -1.24
C GLU A 295 7.34 -25.41 -0.06
N TYR A 296 8.10 -24.32 -0.27
CA TYR A 296 8.28 -23.28 0.74
C TYR A 296 6.95 -22.58 1.05
N ALA A 297 6.15 -22.24 0.02
CA ALA A 297 4.85 -21.61 0.22
C ALA A 297 3.90 -22.50 1.07
N ARG A 298 3.88 -23.81 0.80
CA ARG A 298 3.10 -24.78 1.60
C ARG A 298 3.62 -24.89 3.03
N TRP A 299 4.94 -25.00 3.20
CA TRP A 299 5.58 -25.06 4.51
C TRP A 299 5.28 -23.82 5.36
N LEU A 300 5.23 -22.64 4.75
CA LEU A 300 4.88 -21.40 5.43
C LEU A 300 3.39 -21.41 5.82
N ASP A 301 2.49 -21.81 4.91
CA ASP A 301 1.06 -21.93 5.19
C ASP A 301 0.76 -22.87 6.36
N GLU A 302 1.36 -24.07 6.37
CA GLU A 302 1.22 -25.06 7.44
C GLU A 302 1.69 -24.53 8.81
N ARG A 303 2.69 -23.64 8.81
CA ARG A 303 3.21 -23.01 10.04
C ARG A 303 2.36 -21.85 10.52
N VAL A 304 1.83 -21.06 9.60
CA VAL A 304 1.07 -19.83 9.87
C VAL A 304 -0.38 -20.13 10.22
N ARG A 305 -1.02 -21.09 9.55
CA ARG A 305 -2.45 -21.39 9.70
C ARG A 305 -2.87 -21.67 11.15
N PRO A 306 -2.16 -22.49 11.95
CA PRO A 306 -2.51 -22.67 13.36
C PRO A 306 -2.38 -21.39 14.20
N LEU A 307 -1.45 -20.50 13.84
CA LEU A 307 -1.26 -19.22 14.53
C LEU A 307 -2.38 -18.23 14.18
N LEU A 308 -2.81 -18.19 12.92
CA LEU A 308 -3.97 -17.39 12.51
C LEU A 308 -5.24 -17.84 13.25
N VAL A 309 -5.46 -19.15 13.40
CA VAL A 309 -6.58 -19.68 14.20
C VAL A 309 -6.44 -19.25 15.66
N ARG A 310 -5.25 -19.43 16.25
CA ARG A 310 -4.97 -19.09 17.65
C ARG A 310 -5.28 -17.62 17.98
N HIS A 311 -4.98 -16.71 17.06
CA HIS A 311 -5.14 -15.27 17.26
C HIS A 311 -6.44 -14.71 16.66
N GLY A 312 -7.40 -15.57 16.26
CA GLY A 312 -8.73 -15.14 15.84
C GLY A 312 -8.83 -14.62 14.39
N PHE A 313 -7.87 -14.93 13.52
CA PHE A 313 -7.87 -14.51 12.11
C PHE A 313 -8.42 -15.56 11.14
N ALA A 314 -8.85 -16.73 11.63
CA ALA A 314 -9.29 -17.84 10.78
C ALA A 314 -10.68 -17.64 10.14
N ASP A 315 -11.57 -16.87 10.76
CA ASP A 315 -12.96 -16.73 10.30
C ASP A 315 -13.15 -15.67 9.20
N GLY A 316 -12.11 -14.87 8.92
CA GLY A 316 -12.15 -13.81 7.92
C GLY A 316 -11.24 -14.04 6.70
N ALA A 317 -10.17 -14.83 6.87
CA ALA A 317 -9.32 -15.21 5.74
C ALA A 317 -10.09 -16.22 4.90
N GLY A 318 -10.51 -15.82 3.70
CA GLY A 318 -10.93 -16.72 2.64
C GLY A 318 -9.79 -17.64 2.17
N HIS A 319 -9.17 -18.39 3.08
CA HIS A 319 -8.45 -19.62 2.80
C HIS A 319 -9.47 -20.70 2.37
N ARG A 320 -10.20 -20.42 1.28
CA ARG A 320 -10.63 -21.48 0.38
C ARG A 320 -9.35 -22.02 -0.26
N ALA A 321 -8.75 -22.99 0.43
CA ALA A 321 -7.97 -24.03 -0.23
C ALA A 321 -8.90 -24.64 -1.29
N GLY A 322 -8.80 -24.18 -2.54
CA GLY A 322 -9.58 -24.68 -3.67
C GLY A 322 -10.34 -23.62 -4.45
N ARG A 323 -9.65 -22.84 -5.29
CA ARG A 323 -9.99 -22.46 -6.69
C ARG A 323 -9.25 -21.17 -7.14
N ARG A 324 -7.94 -21.27 -7.29
CA ARG A 324 -7.15 -20.75 -8.44
C ARG A 324 -5.66 -21.01 -8.17
N GLU A 325 -5.04 -21.72 -9.10
CA GLU A 325 -3.69 -22.28 -9.00
C GLU A 325 -2.59 -21.29 -9.41
N THR A 326 -2.55 -20.10 -8.83
CA THR A 326 -1.41 -19.18 -8.99
C THR A 326 -0.66 -19.04 -7.66
N PRO A 327 0.51 -19.67 -7.50
CA PRO A 327 1.37 -19.45 -6.33
C PRO A 327 1.80 -17.98 -6.26
N GLY A 328 1.62 -17.34 -5.10
CA GLY A 328 2.20 -16.01 -4.80
C GLY A 328 1.24 -14.85 -4.58
N GLU A 329 -0.06 -15.04 -4.80
CA GLU A 329 -1.07 -13.98 -4.68
C GLU A 329 -2.17 -14.44 -3.71
N GLY A 330 -1.89 -14.37 -2.40
CA GLY A 330 -2.83 -14.82 -1.36
C GLY A 330 -4.08 -13.96 -1.26
N SER A 331 -5.07 -14.42 -0.49
CA SER A 331 -6.32 -13.70 -0.24
C SER A 331 -6.05 -12.38 0.49
N TYR A 332 -6.81 -11.32 0.21
CA TYR A 332 -6.70 -10.07 0.97
C TYR A 332 -7.30 -10.23 2.38
N PRO A 333 -6.73 -9.55 3.39
CA PRO A 333 -7.23 -9.67 4.76
C PRO A 333 -8.60 -9.02 4.89
N THR A 334 -9.47 -9.60 5.72
CA THR A 334 -10.80 -9.03 6.01
C THR A 334 -10.70 -7.58 6.42
N GLY A 335 -11.50 -6.73 5.78
CA GLY A 335 -11.50 -5.31 6.05
C GLY A 335 -10.51 -4.47 5.23
N SER A 336 -9.61 -5.09 4.47
CA SER A 336 -8.64 -4.35 3.62
C SER A 336 -9.16 -3.99 2.23
N LEU A 337 -10.22 -4.66 1.77
CA LEU A 337 -10.91 -4.33 0.53
C LEU A 337 -12.27 -3.71 0.85
N ALA A 338 -12.76 -2.88 -0.06
CA ALA A 338 -14.15 -2.46 -0.05
C ALA A 338 -15.03 -3.70 -0.18
N ALA A 339 -15.82 -4.01 0.85
CA ALA A 339 -16.82 -5.06 0.77
C ALA A 339 -17.87 -4.69 -0.30
N ALA A 340 -18.34 -5.65 -1.08
CA ALA A 340 -19.33 -5.40 -2.14
C ALA A 340 -20.71 -5.01 -1.59
N GLU A 341 -20.95 -5.20 -0.29
CA GLU A 341 -22.22 -4.90 0.38
C GLU A 341 -22.00 -3.83 1.45
N LEU A 342 -22.73 -2.72 1.34
CA LEU A 342 -22.92 -1.80 2.46
C LEU A 342 -23.65 -2.57 3.57
N PRO A 343 -23.30 -2.41 4.86
CA PRO A 343 -24.17 -2.91 5.92
C PRO A 343 -25.55 -2.28 5.73
N ALA A 344 -26.59 -3.11 5.76
CA ALA A 344 -27.96 -2.62 5.76
C ALA A 344 -28.11 -1.61 6.89
N LEU A 345 -28.45 -0.37 6.54
CA LEU A 345 -28.84 0.63 7.54
C LEU A 345 -30.01 0.02 8.31
N GLU A 346 -29.80 -0.29 9.59
CA GLU A 346 -30.91 -0.61 10.47
C GLU A 346 -31.90 0.57 10.39
N PRO A 347 -33.19 0.32 10.09
CA PRO A 347 -34.17 1.38 10.08
C PRO A 347 -34.20 1.97 11.49
N SER A 348 -33.80 3.23 11.60
CA SER A 348 -34.01 4.06 12.78
C SER A 348 -35.46 3.87 13.21
N VAL A 349 -35.65 3.23 14.37
CA VAL A 349 -36.94 3.18 15.05
C VAL A 349 -37.22 4.61 15.49
N ALA A 350 -37.85 5.37 14.60
CA ALA A 350 -38.50 6.61 14.95
C ALA A 350 -39.53 6.27 16.02
N ALA A 351 -39.19 6.58 17.27
CA ALA A 351 -40.13 6.56 18.38
C ALA A 351 -41.22 7.58 18.06
N ALA A 352 -42.34 7.10 17.52
CA ALA A 352 -43.58 7.83 17.50
C ALA A 352 -43.99 8.09 18.95
N GLN A 353 -43.74 9.30 19.45
CA GLN A 353 -44.44 9.79 20.63
C GLN A 353 -45.80 10.35 20.19
N PRO A 354 -46.90 9.99 20.88
CA PRO A 354 -48.20 10.52 20.56
C PRO A 354 -48.36 11.96 21.10
N VAL A 355 -49.07 12.73 20.28
CA VAL A 355 -49.65 14.07 20.42
C VAL A 355 -50.13 14.41 21.85
N LEU A 356 -50.02 15.68 22.27
CA LEU A 356 -51.12 16.48 22.86
C LEU A 356 -50.65 17.90 23.26
N PHE A 357 -51.41 18.90 22.76
CA PHE A 357 -51.37 20.35 22.97
C PHE A 357 -50.24 21.18 22.34
#